data_AF-A0A955BT15-F1
#
_entry.id   AF-A0A955BT15-F1
#
_cell.length_a   1.000
_cell.length_b   1.000
_cell.length_c   1.000
_cell.angle_alpha   90.00
_cell.angle_beta   90.00
_cell.angle_gamma   90.00
#
_symmetry.space_group_name_H-M   'P 1'
#
loop_
_entity.id
_entity.type
_entity.pdbx_description
1 polymer ?
#
loop_
_entity_poly.entity_id
_entity_poly.type
_entity_poly.pdbx_seq_one_letter_code
_entity_poly.pdbx_strand_id
1 'polypeptide(L)'
;MADTSSSVSAAPADGAQRTSSDVKGTASRSAAAIPWQQRPAGSHSLLWRHSGNPVIGRHHMPGAQGIYNSAVAPFGDGFVGVFRVEMQTRYPHLHAGWSDDGLDWHIEPEPIQFAEFPDTPIGVEYAYDPRVVKIDDAYYISWCGGHNGPTISLARTRDFQEFERLENAFPPFNRNGVLFPRKINGKYYMLHRPSDNGHTPFGDIYLSQSPDMCHWGVHRLVMRKGGDHTGQWWQRTKIGAGPIPIETDDGWLMIYHGVMDTCNGFVYSMGAALLDLDEPWRVRYRTNQHIMTPEADYEVFGHVPNVVFPCAALADAAADRLAIYYGAADTSSCVAYAHLSELIAFTKENSTVF
;
A
#
# COMPACT_ATOMS: atom_id res chain seq x y z
N MET A 1 -39.99 -55.87 -35.97
CA MET A 1 -39.95 -54.63 -36.78
C MET A 1 -39.09 -53.63 -36.05
N ALA A 2 -38.18 -53.00 -36.80
CA ALA A 2 -37.38 -51.81 -36.48
C ALA A 2 -36.36 -51.94 -35.33
N ASP A 3 -35.19 -52.37 -35.78
CA ASP A 3 -33.84 -52.16 -35.28
C ASP A 3 -33.42 -50.69 -35.45
N THR A 4 -32.68 -50.11 -34.50
CA THR A 4 -31.64 -49.09 -34.77
C THR A 4 -30.75 -48.85 -33.54
N SER A 5 -29.58 -49.47 -33.59
CA SER A 5 -28.35 -49.04 -32.92
C SER A 5 -27.95 -47.62 -33.36
N SER A 6 -27.49 -46.77 -32.44
CA SER A 6 -26.59 -45.67 -32.79
C SER A 6 -25.37 -45.64 -31.88
N SER A 7 -24.23 -45.59 -32.54
CA SER A 7 -22.86 -45.69 -32.06
C SER A 7 -22.39 -44.39 -31.41
N VAL A 8 -21.76 -44.51 -30.25
CA VAL A 8 -20.98 -43.44 -29.61
C VAL A 8 -19.64 -43.32 -30.33
N SER A 9 -19.39 -42.20 -31.02
CA SER A 9 -18.06 -41.85 -31.52
C SER A 9 -17.33 -40.97 -30.51
N ALA A 10 -16.20 -41.46 -30.00
CA ALA A 10 -15.24 -40.68 -29.23
C ALA A 10 -14.51 -39.68 -30.15
N ALA A 11 -14.47 -38.42 -29.75
CA ALA A 11 -13.61 -37.41 -30.35
C ALA A 11 -12.25 -37.34 -29.61
N PRO A 12 -11.12 -37.11 -30.30
CA PRO A 12 -9.80 -37.17 -29.70
C PRO A 12 -9.47 -35.90 -28.91
N ALA A 13 -8.72 -36.08 -27.83
CA ALA A 13 -8.10 -35.02 -27.05
C ALA A 13 -6.86 -34.50 -27.80
N ASP A 14 -6.87 -33.24 -28.22
CA ASP A 14 -5.69 -32.55 -28.74
C ASP A 14 -4.80 -32.11 -27.57
N GLY A 15 -3.86 -32.99 -27.22
CA GLY A 15 -2.71 -32.66 -26.39
C GLY A 15 -1.61 -32.02 -27.23
N ALA A 16 -1.56 -30.69 -27.26
CA ALA A 16 -0.42 -29.98 -27.82
C ALA A 16 0.68 -29.82 -26.76
N GLN A 17 1.59 -30.78 -26.69
CA GLN A 17 2.91 -30.61 -26.07
C GLN A 17 3.66 -29.50 -26.81
N ARG A 18 3.89 -28.35 -26.15
CA ARG A 18 4.88 -27.37 -26.62
C ARG A 18 6.26 -27.82 -26.15
N THR A 19 7.06 -28.27 -27.11
CA THR A 19 8.47 -28.64 -26.94
C THR A 19 9.32 -27.41 -26.65
N SER A 20 10.20 -27.53 -25.66
CA SER A 20 11.24 -26.58 -25.31
C SER A 20 12.39 -26.62 -26.32
N SER A 21 12.64 -25.52 -27.02
CA SER A 21 13.97 -25.15 -27.52
C SER A 21 13.93 -23.74 -28.13
N ASP A 22 14.50 -22.77 -27.42
CA ASP A 22 15.62 -21.96 -27.92
C ASP A 22 15.91 -20.81 -26.94
N VAL A 23 16.94 -21.02 -26.13
CA VAL A 23 17.58 -19.97 -25.33
C VAL A 23 18.40 -19.12 -26.30
N LYS A 24 17.89 -17.93 -26.65
CA LYS A 24 18.68 -16.86 -27.28
C LYS A 24 18.36 -15.52 -26.64
N GLY A 25 19.35 -14.99 -25.93
CA GLY A 25 19.53 -13.56 -25.66
C GLY A 25 18.53 -12.94 -24.70
N THR A 26 18.81 -13.03 -23.39
CA THR A 26 18.26 -12.08 -22.42
C THR A 26 18.91 -10.72 -22.64
N ALA A 27 18.37 -9.96 -23.59
CA ALA A 27 18.47 -8.51 -23.53
C ALA A 27 17.85 -8.10 -22.18
N SER A 28 18.64 -7.43 -21.34
CA SER A 28 18.17 -6.77 -20.12
C SER A 28 17.03 -5.83 -20.50
N ARG A 29 15.78 -6.28 -20.36
CA ARG A 29 14.59 -5.45 -20.57
C ARG A 29 14.55 -4.42 -19.44
N SER A 30 14.43 -3.14 -19.79
CA SER A 30 14.33 -2.07 -18.81
C SER A 30 13.02 -2.21 -18.05
N ALA A 31 13.06 -2.02 -16.72
CA ALA A 31 11.86 -1.95 -15.90
C ALA A 31 10.87 -0.89 -16.45
N ALA A 32 9.57 -1.10 -16.24
CA ALA A 32 8.52 -0.16 -16.62
C ALA A 32 8.81 1.24 -16.08
N ALA A 33 8.65 2.27 -16.92
CA ALA A 33 8.77 3.65 -16.47
C ALA A 33 7.62 3.98 -15.52
N ILE A 34 7.92 4.55 -14.35
CA ILE A 34 6.88 4.93 -13.39
C ILE A 34 5.93 5.97 -14.00
N PRO A 35 4.63 5.97 -13.62
CA PRO A 35 3.70 6.99 -14.09
C PRO A 35 4.19 8.39 -13.69
N TRP A 36 4.03 9.34 -14.60
CA TRP A 36 4.56 10.69 -14.39
C TRP A 36 3.82 11.75 -15.19
N GLN A 37 3.63 12.91 -14.56
CA GLN A 37 3.29 14.16 -15.25
C GLN A 37 4.20 15.25 -14.74
N GLN A 38 4.63 16.15 -15.62
CA GLN A 38 5.40 17.31 -15.20
C GLN A 38 4.58 18.20 -14.27
N ARG A 39 5.26 18.81 -13.29
CA ARG A 39 4.66 19.83 -12.43
C ARG A 39 4.02 20.92 -13.30
N PRO A 40 2.76 21.31 -13.06
CA PRO A 40 2.12 22.37 -13.84
C PRO A 40 2.95 23.65 -13.85
N ALA A 41 3.03 24.31 -15.00
CA ALA A 41 3.82 25.53 -15.16
C ALA A 41 3.37 26.59 -14.15
N GLY A 42 4.32 27.15 -13.40
CA GLY A 42 4.06 28.15 -12.35
C GLY A 42 3.57 27.60 -11.01
N SER A 43 3.40 26.28 -10.87
CA SER A 43 3.12 25.66 -9.57
C SER A 43 4.38 25.65 -8.69
N HIS A 44 4.21 26.04 -7.43
CA HIS A 44 5.22 25.94 -6.38
C HIS A 44 4.91 24.82 -5.38
N SER A 45 3.96 23.95 -5.70
CA SER A 45 3.56 22.85 -4.82
C SER A 45 4.65 21.79 -4.76
N LEU A 46 5.03 21.38 -3.55
CA LEU A 46 6.01 20.31 -3.34
C LEU A 46 5.55 19.02 -4.02
N LEU A 47 4.31 18.62 -3.73
CA LEU A 47 3.58 17.56 -4.41
C LEU A 47 2.52 18.18 -5.33
N TRP A 48 2.28 17.58 -6.49
CA TRP A 48 1.17 17.95 -7.38
C TRP A 48 0.33 16.73 -7.74
N ARG A 49 -0.98 16.92 -7.81
CA ARG A 49 -1.95 15.87 -8.12
C ARG A 49 -1.91 15.53 -9.60
N HIS A 50 -2.10 14.26 -9.94
CA HIS A 50 -2.33 13.84 -11.32
C HIS A 50 -3.57 14.55 -11.89
N SER A 51 -3.45 15.10 -13.09
CA SER A 51 -4.49 15.94 -13.70
C SER A 51 -5.77 15.19 -14.01
N GLY A 52 -5.69 13.87 -14.22
CA GLY A 52 -6.82 12.97 -14.46
C GLY A 52 -7.39 12.30 -13.21
N ASN A 53 -7.03 12.74 -11.99
CA ASN A 53 -7.55 12.11 -10.78
C ASN A 53 -9.09 12.21 -10.68
N PRO A 54 -9.77 11.20 -10.12
CA PRO A 54 -9.20 9.93 -9.62
C PRO A 54 -8.81 8.97 -10.77
N VAL A 55 -7.70 8.24 -10.61
CA VAL A 55 -7.25 7.23 -11.59
C VAL A 55 -8.05 5.93 -11.51
N ILE A 56 -8.56 5.61 -10.32
CA ILE A 56 -9.54 4.52 -10.13
C ILE A 56 -10.74 5.13 -9.42
N GLY A 57 -11.86 5.20 -10.14
CA GLY A 57 -13.11 5.74 -9.62
C GLY A 57 -13.91 4.73 -8.82
N ARG A 58 -14.96 5.24 -8.17
CA ARG A 58 -15.89 4.48 -7.32
C ARG A 58 -16.48 3.22 -7.98
N HIS A 59 -16.79 3.31 -9.28
CA HIS A 59 -17.53 2.29 -10.04
C HIS A 59 -16.66 1.61 -11.11
N HIS A 60 -15.37 1.49 -10.84
CA HIS A 60 -14.40 0.88 -11.76
C HIS A 60 -14.77 -0.55 -12.19
N MET A 61 -15.44 -1.29 -11.31
CA MET A 61 -15.98 -2.62 -11.59
C MET A 61 -17.45 -2.74 -11.14
N PRO A 62 -18.24 -3.67 -11.71
CA PRO A 62 -19.64 -3.87 -11.32
C PRO A 62 -19.79 -4.13 -9.81
N GLY A 63 -20.72 -3.45 -9.17
CA GLY A 63 -21.01 -3.61 -7.74
C GLY A 63 -20.06 -2.87 -6.78
N ALA A 64 -18.89 -2.44 -7.24
CA ALA A 64 -17.96 -1.66 -6.42
C ALA A 64 -18.59 -0.34 -5.95
N GLN A 65 -18.39 -0.07 -4.66
CA GLN A 65 -18.80 1.16 -3.98
C GLN A 65 -17.62 2.04 -3.63
N GLY A 66 -16.39 1.53 -3.66
CA GLY A 66 -15.17 2.31 -3.50
C GLY A 66 -13.92 1.44 -3.68
N ILE A 67 -12.91 1.99 -4.32
CA ILE A 67 -11.58 1.36 -4.49
C ILE A 67 -10.53 2.40 -4.13
N TYR A 68 -9.90 2.23 -2.97
CA TYR A 68 -9.03 3.22 -2.35
C TYR A 68 -8.04 2.52 -1.43
N ASN A 69 -7.04 3.23 -0.92
CA ASN A 69 -6.00 2.69 -0.03
C ASN A 69 -5.27 1.46 -0.60
N SER A 70 -5.04 1.44 -1.91
CA SER A 70 -4.46 0.31 -2.64
C SER A 70 -2.93 0.32 -2.66
N ALA A 71 -2.34 -0.87 -2.77
CA ALA A 71 -0.91 -1.05 -2.92
C ALA A 71 -0.54 -1.26 -4.40
N VAL A 72 0.60 -0.75 -4.83
CA VAL A 72 1.13 -0.85 -6.20
C VAL A 72 2.62 -1.17 -6.14
N ALA A 73 3.10 -2.05 -7.02
CA ALA A 73 4.50 -2.39 -7.18
C ALA A 73 4.85 -2.66 -8.66
N PRO A 74 6.11 -2.45 -9.09
CA PRO A 74 6.58 -2.90 -10.40
C PRO A 74 6.55 -4.43 -10.49
N PHE A 75 6.09 -4.96 -11.62
CA PHE A 75 6.01 -6.40 -11.87
C PHE A 75 6.11 -6.71 -13.37
N GLY A 76 7.12 -7.52 -13.74
CA GLY A 76 7.42 -7.78 -15.15
C GLY A 76 7.77 -6.50 -15.91
N ASP A 77 7.16 -6.33 -17.09
CA ASP A 77 7.32 -5.15 -17.95
C ASP A 77 6.29 -4.03 -17.61
N GLY A 78 5.52 -4.17 -16.52
CA GLY A 78 4.48 -3.23 -16.08
C GLY A 78 4.33 -3.14 -14.56
N PHE A 79 3.08 -3.05 -14.09
CA PHE A 79 2.73 -2.89 -12.69
C PHE A 79 1.67 -3.89 -12.24
N VAL A 80 1.72 -4.20 -10.95
CA VAL A 80 0.72 -4.99 -10.24
C VAL A 80 0.26 -4.23 -9.01
N GLY A 81 -0.97 -4.49 -8.57
CA GLY A 81 -1.51 -3.93 -7.36
C GLY A 81 -2.35 -4.92 -6.57
N VAL A 82 -2.50 -4.58 -5.28
CA VAL A 82 -3.44 -5.23 -4.37
C VAL A 82 -4.39 -4.13 -3.90
N PHE A 83 -5.64 -4.23 -4.31
CA PHE A 83 -6.63 -3.17 -4.19
C PHE A 83 -7.61 -3.49 -3.07
N ARG A 84 -7.82 -2.57 -2.13
CA ARG A 84 -8.98 -2.65 -1.24
C ARG A 84 -10.21 -2.27 -2.05
N VAL A 85 -11.17 -3.18 -2.11
CA VAL A 85 -12.44 -3.00 -2.80
C VAL A 85 -13.56 -3.18 -1.79
N GLU A 86 -14.45 -2.20 -1.72
CA GLU A 86 -15.70 -2.34 -0.98
C GLU A 86 -16.85 -2.50 -1.96
N MET A 87 -17.58 -3.61 -1.83
CA MET A 87 -18.79 -3.87 -2.60
C MET A 87 -20.02 -3.23 -1.90
N GLN A 88 -21.23 -3.59 -2.34
CA GLN A 88 -22.49 -3.02 -1.83
C GLN A 88 -22.70 -3.22 -0.33
N THR A 89 -22.16 -4.30 0.26
CA THR A 89 -22.21 -4.55 1.72
C THR A 89 -21.22 -3.70 2.50
N ARG A 90 -20.36 -2.92 1.82
CA ARG A 90 -19.23 -2.16 2.40
C ARG A 90 -18.20 -3.01 3.13
N TYR A 91 -18.28 -4.34 2.97
CA TYR A 91 -17.29 -5.25 3.49
C TYR A 91 -16.03 -5.20 2.62
N PRO A 92 -14.83 -4.95 3.19
CA PRO A 92 -13.65 -4.74 2.37
C PRO A 92 -12.95 -6.06 2.07
N HIS A 93 -12.61 -6.22 0.80
CA HIS A 93 -11.85 -7.33 0.25
C HIS A 93 -10.58 -6.82 -0.44
N LEU A 94 -9.61 -7.71 -0.64
CA LEU A 94 -8.43 -7.44 -1.45
C LEU A 94 -8.56 -8.10 -2.81
N HIS A 95 -8.30 -7.35 -3.87
CA HIS A 95 -8.32 -7.83 -5.25
C HIS A 95 -6.94 -7.62 -5.88
N ALA A 96 -6.49 -8.56 -6.71
CA ALA A 96 -5.30 -8.35 -7.52
C ALA A 96 -5.65 -7.51 -8.76
N GLY A 97 -4.68 -6.81 -9.31
CA GLY A 97 -4.86 -6.10 -10.58
C GLY A 97 -3.55 -5.75 -11.26
N TRP A 98 -3.61 -5.49 -12.56
CA TRP A 98 -2.45 -5.23 -13.41
C TRP A 98 -2.66 -3.97 -14.26
N SER A 99 -1.54 -3.33 -14.60
CA SER A 99 -1.52 -2.15 -15.44
C SER A 99 -0.20 -2.07 -16.19
N ASP A 100 -0.25 -1.65 -17.45
CA ASP A 100 0.96 -1.43 -18.25
C ASP A 100 1.63 -0.08 -17.90
N ASP A 101 0.85 0.92 -17.49
CA ASP A 101 1.31 2.30 -17.26
C ASP A 101 1.19 2.76 -15.79
N GLY A 102 0.59 1.94 -14.92
CA GLY A 102 0.34 2.24 -13.52
C GLY A 102 -0.84 3.19 -13.29
N LEU A 103 -1.61 3.54 -14.32
CA LEU A 103 -2.74 4.49 -14.26
C LEU A 103 -4.05 3.84 -14.70
N ASP A 104 -4.04 3.09 -15.80
CA ASP A 104 -5.21 2.31 -16.26
C ASP A 104 -5.11 0.88 -15.74
N TRP A 105 -6.07 0.45 -14.93
CA TRP A 105 -5.99 -0.78 -14.16
C TRP A 105 -7.03 -1.80 -14.56
N HIS A 106 -6.59 -3.01 -14.90
CA HIS A 106 -7.44 -4.19 -14.88
C HIS A 106 -7.43 -4.78 -13.47
N ILE A 107 -8.55 -4.69 -12.75
CA ILE A 107 -8.71 -5.26 -11.41
C ILE A 107 -9.59 -6.49 -11.50
N GLU A 108 -9.14 -7.60 -10.89
CA GLU A 108 -9.88 -8.85 -10.86
C GLU A 108 -11.23 -8.66 -10.17
N PRO A 109 -12.34 -9.20 -10.72
CA PRO A 109 -13.65 -9.06 -10.11
C PRO A 109 -13.79 -9.87 -8.82
N GLU A 110 -13.03 -10.95 -8.67
CA GLU A 110 -13.06 -11.82 -7.49
C GLU A 110 -11.97 -11.44 -6.48
N PRO A 111 -12.26 -11.50 -5.17
CA PRO A 111 -11.23 -11.30 -4.15
C PRO A 111 -10.11 -12.32 -4.25
N ILE A 112 -8.90 -11.89 -3.88
CA ILE A 112 -7.76 -12.76 -3.64
C ILE A 112 -8.15 -13.84 -2.63
N GLN A 113 -7.91 -15.09 -3.02
CA GLN A 113 -8.06 -16.24 -2.15
C GLN A 113 -6.72 -16.50 -1.46
N PHE A 114 -6.65 -16.20 -0.17
CA PHE A 114 -5.50 -16.59 0.65
C PHE A 114 -5.71 -18.03 1.13
N ALA A 115 -4.65 -18.85 1.09
CA ALA A 115 -4.71 -20.19 1.65
C ALA A 115 -5.18 -20.15 3.13
N GLU A 116 -6.22 -20.92 3.47
CA GLU A 116 -6.77 -20.97 4.83
C GLU A 116 -5.82 -21.70 5.79
N PHE A 117 -5.82 -21.30 7.07
CA PHE A 117 -5.24 -22.12 8.12
C PHE A 117 -6.25 -23.18 8.55
N PRO A 118 -5.80 -24.38 8.97
CA PRO A 118 -6.69 -25.44 9.45
C PRO A 118 -7.65 -25.02 10.58
N ASP A 119 -7.26 -23.99 11.35
CA ASP A 119 -7.99 -23.49 12.51
C ASP A 119 -8.59 -22.08 12.30
N THR A 120 -8.74 -21.61 11.05
CA THR A 120 -9.35 -20.30 10.77
C THR A 120 -10.82 -20.29 11.25
N PRO A 121 -11.21 -19.43 12.21
CA PRO A 121 -12.59 -19.34 12.67
C PRO A 121 -13.53 -18.93 11.52
N ILE A 122 -14.69 -19.59 11.43
CA ILE A 122 -15.71 -19.28 10.42
C ILE A 122 -16.31 -17.91 10.72
N GLY A 123 -16.12 -16.96 9.79
CA GLY A 123 -16.56 -15.56 9.90
C GLY A 123 -15.64 -14.77 10.84
N VAL A 124 -14.97 -13.68 10.47
CA VAL A 124 -15.27 -12.64 9.48
C VAL A 124 -13.89 -12.00 9.15
N GLU A 125 -13.15 -12.54 8.17
CA GLU A 125 -11.87 -11.97 7.73
C GLU A 125 -12.14 -10.82 6.77
N TYR A 126 -12.21 -9.59 7.27
CA TYR A 126 -12.15 -8.42 6.42
C TYR A 126 -10.69 -8.16 6.06
N ALA A 127 -10.43 -7.59 4.89
CA ALA A 127 -9.07 -7.31 4.46
C ALA A 127 -9.00 -5.95 3.78
N TYR A 128 -8.26 -5.02 4.37
CA TYR A 128 -8.15 -3.66 3.86
C TYR A 128 -6.78 -3.04 4.10
N ASP A 129 -6.53 -1.91 3.44
CA ASP A 129 -5.32 -1.11 3.58
C ASP A 129 -4.02 -1.91 3.28
N PRO A 130 -3.96 -2.63 2.15
CA PRO A 130 -2.79 -3.43 1.78
C PRO A 130 -1.56 -2.55 1.56
N ARG A 131 -0.38 -3.13 1.82
CA ARG A 131 0.94 -2.69 1.36
C ARG A 131 1.63 -3.89 0.71
N VAL A 132 2.38 -3.63 -0.35
CA VAL A 132 3.09 -4.65 -1.13
C VAL A 132 4.54 -4.25 -1.25
N VAL A 133 5.45 -5.17 -0.95
CA VAL A 133 6.88 -4.94 -1.11
C VAL A 133 7.57 -6.19 -1.63
N LYS A 134 8.51 -6.02 -2.56
CA LYS A 134 9.38 -7.10 -2.99
C LYS A 134 10.55 -7.22 -2.02
N ILE A 135 10.79 -8.42 -1.51
CA ILE A 135 11.99 -8.75 -0.73
C ILE A 135 12.52 -10.06 -1.29
N ASP A 136 13.77 -10.03 -1.76
CA ASP A 136 14.40 -11.15 -2.46
C ASP A 136 13.58 -11.59 -3.70
N ASP A 137 13.15 -12.85 -3.75
CA ASP A 137 12.44 -13.47 -4.87
C ASP A 137 10.90 -13.44 -4.75
N ALA A 138 10.37 -12.84 -3.67
CA ALA A 138 8.94 -12.82 -3.39
C ALA A 138 8.40 -11.41 -3.11
N TYR A 139 7.11 -11.23 -3.34
CA TYR A 139 6.34 -10.08 -2.91
C TYR A 139 5.61 -10.42 -1.62
N TYR A 140 5.83 -9.61 -0.60
CA TYR A 140 5.14 -9.69 0.68
C TYR A 140 4.02 -8.67 0.72
N ILE A 141 2.88 -9.09 1.27
CA ILE A 141 1.67 -8.31 1.36
C ILE A 141 1.31 -8.21 2.83
N SER A 142 1.23 -6.99 3.34
CA SER A 142 0.72 -6.71 4.69
C SER A 142 -0.59 -5.94 4.61
N TRP A 143 -1.56 -6.29 5.44
CA TRP A 143 -2.86 -5.59 5.47
C TRP A 143 -3.48 -5.62 6.86
N CYS A 144 -4.54 -4.84 7.06
CA CYS A 144 -5.36 -4.96 8.25
C CYS A 144 -6.37 -6.09 8.08
N GLY A 145 -6.17 -7.18 8.81
CA GLY A 145 -7.07 -8.34 8.82
C GLY A 145 -7.86 -8.46 10.13
N GLY A 146 -8.94 -9.25 10.12
CA GLY A 146 -9.78 -9.51 11.29
C GLY A 146 -9.55 -10.89 11.90
N HIS A 147 -8.92 -10.97 13.07
CA HIS A 147 -8.92 -12.17 13.91
C HIS A 147 -9.10 -11.75 15.38
N ASN A 148 -10.34 -11.76 15.87
CA ASN A 148 -10.71 -11.24 17.20
C ASN A 148 -10.37 -9.75 17.41
N GLY A 149 -10.29 -8.98 16.32
CA GLY A 149 -9.91 -7.56 16.29
C GLY A 149 -9.00 -7.22 15.10
N PRO A 150 -8.84 -5.94 14.73
CA PRO A 150 -7.89 -5.54 13.69
C PRO A 150 -6.45 -5.88 14.08
N THR A 151 -5.75 -6.62 13.23
CA THR A 151 -4.30 -6.87 13.35
C THR A 151 -3.59 -6.82 11.99
N ILE A 152 -2.27 -6.99 11.99
CA ILE A 152 -1.45 -7.04 10.78
C ILE A 152 -1.36 -8.47 10.27
N SER A 153 -2.03 -8.67 9.16
CA SER A 153 -2.03 -9.91 8.41
C SER A 153 -0.93 -9.89 7.34
N LEU A 154 -0.33 -11.06 7.09
CA LEU A 154 0.74 -11.26 6.12
C LEU A 154 0.43 -12.38 5.13
N ALA A 155 0.95 -12.20 3.92
CA ALA A 155 1.02 -13.23 2.88
C ALA A 155 2.24 -12.99 2.00
N ARG A 156 2.62 -13.98 1.20
CA ARG A 156 3.58 -13.81 0.13
C ARG A 156 3.09 -14.42 -1.18
N THR A 157 3.59 -13.89 -2.28
CA THR A 157 3.35 -14.39 -3.64
C THR A 157 4.58 -14.17 -4.50
N ARG A 158 4.72 -14.95 -5.58
CA ARG A 158 5.74 -14.73 -6.61
C ARG A 158 5.16 -14.28 -7.95
N ASP A 159 3.86 -14.48 -8.15
CA ASP A 159 3.18 -14.33 -9.43
C ASP A 159 1.87 -13.53 -9.37
N PHE A 160 1.41 -13.17 -8.16
CA PHE A 160 0.10 -12.54 -7.90
C PHE A 160 -1.10 -13.36 -8.37
N GLN A 161 -0.94 -14.68 -8.46
CA GLN A 161 -2.00 -15.64 -8.74
C GLN A 161 -2.17 -16.57 -7.53
N GLU A 162 -1.08 -17.08 -6.99
CA GLU A 162 -1.07 -17.88 -5.77
C GLU A 162 -0.59 -17.05 -4.57
N PHE A 163 -1.35 -17.10 -3.47
CA PHE A 163 -1.09 -16.32 -2.27
C PHE A 163 -0.95 -17.22 -1.04
N GLU A 164 0.28 -17.38 -0.57
CA GLU A 164 0.59 -18.12 0.64
C GLU A 164 0.36 -17.22 1.85
N ARG A 165 -0.65 -17.56 2.66
CA ARG A 165 -0.92 -16.88 3.92
C ARG A 165 0.20 -17.18 4.93
N LEU A 166 0.67 -16.13 5.61
CA LEU A 166 1.61 -16.24 6.72
C LEU A 166 0.90 -15.88 8.02
N GLU A 167 1.53 -16.21 9.15
CA GLU A 167 1.03 -15.86 10.48
C GLU A 167 0.80 -14.35 10.62
N ASN A 168 -0.22 -13.97 11.39
CA ASN A 168 -0.41 -12.57 11.76
C ASN A 168 0.80 -12.08 12.56
N ALA A 169 1.31 -10.89 12.21
CA ALA A 169 2.56 -10.40 12.79
C ALA A 169 2.43 -10.03 14.28
N PHE A 170 1.23 -9.64 14.71
CA PHE A 170 0.94 -9.15 16.07
C PHE A 170 -0.42 -9.62 16.57
N PRO A 171 -0.66 -9.64 17.90
CA PRO A 171 -2.01 -9.70 18.43
C PRO A 171 -2.78 -8.40 18.13
N PRO A 172 -4.13 -8.45 18.05
CA PRO A 172 -4.94 -7.24 18.01
C PRO A 172 -4.76 -6.42 19.31
N PHE A 173 -4.83 -5.10 19.28
CA PHE A 173 -5.26 -4.26 18.15
C PHE A 173 -4.07 -3.55 17.48
N ASN A 174 -3.92 -3.74 16.16
CA ASN A 174 -2.81 -3.14 15.40
C ASN A 174 -3.23 -2.89 13.94
N ARG A 175 -2.72 -1.80 13.34
CA ARG A 175 -2.99 -1.40 11.95
C ARG A 175 -1.76 -0.74 11.32
N ASN A 176 -1.83 -0.44 10.03
CA ASN A 176 -0.79 0.28 9.29
C ASN A 176 0.57 -0.47 9.33
N GLY A 177 0.52 -1.79 9.15
CA GLY A 177 1.69 -2.66 9.06
C GLY A 177 2.40 -2.49 7.71
N VAL A 178 3.66 -2.08 7.73
CA VAL A 178 4.46 -1.79 6.52
C VAL A 178 5.86 -2.36 6.67
N LEU A 179 6.24 -3.27 5.79
CA LEU A 179 7.57 -3.86 5.75
C LEU A 179 8.59 -2.90 5.11
N PHE A 180 9.85 -3.01 5.54
CA PHE A 180 10.98 -2.42 4.82
C PHE A 180 11.34 -3.27 3.58
N PRO A 181 11.87 -2.68 2.50
CA PRO A 181 12.08 -3.38 1.22
C PRO A 181 13.29 -4.32 1.17
N ARG A 182 14.00 -4.46 2.29
CA ARG A 182 15.06 -5.46 2.47
C ARG A 182 15.25 -5.77 3.95
N LYS A 183 16.04 -6.81 4.22
CA LYS A 183 16.57 -7.02 5.56
C LYS A 183 17.52 -5.87 5.95
N ILE A 184 17.47 -5.49 7.21
CA ILE A 184 18.41 -4.56 7.84
C ILE A 184 19.12 -5.36 8.93
N ASN A 185 20.46 -5.38 8.92
CA ASN A 185 21.24 -6.19 9.87
C ASN A 185 20.79 -7.67 9.95
N GLY A 186 20.45 -8.25 8.79
CA GLY A 186 20.01 -9.64 8.66
C GLY A 186 18.57 -9.94 9.13
N LYS A 187 17.78 -8.93 9.50
CA LYS A 187 16.39 -9.11 9.98
C LYS A 187 15.38 -8.37 9.13
N TYR A 188 14.16 -8.90 9.08
CA TYR A 188 13.01 -8.19 8.55
C TYR A 188 12.57 -7.13 9.57
N TYR A 189 12.13 -5.98 9.06
CA TYR A 189 11.60 -4.90 9.87
C TYR A 189 10.20 -4.53 9.38
N MET A 190 9.30 -4.25 10.32
CA MET A 190 7.94 -3.84 10.05
C MET A 190 7.57 -2.64 10.92
N LEU A 191 7.17 -1.54 10.28
CA LEU A 191 6.45 -0.46 10.93
C LEU A 191 5.04 -0.93 11.25
N HIS A 192 4.52 -0.57 12.41
CA HIS A 192 3.16 -0.88 12.81
C HIS A 192 2.63 0.17 13.76
N ARG A 193 1.33 0.14 14.04
CA ARG A 193 0.64 1.20 14.77
C ARG A 193 -0.36 0.58 15.75
N PRO A 194 0.06 0.35 17.01
CA PRO A 194 -0.84 -0.09 18.08
C PRO A 194 -2.10 0.77 18.09
N SER A 195 -3.25 0.12 18.17
CA SER A 195 -4.56 0.74 17.92
C SER A 195 -5.59 0.24 18.94
N ASP A 196 -6.88 0.51 18.70
CA ASP A 196 -8.01 -0.05 19.44
C ASP A 196 -8.97 -0.79 18.50
N ASN A 197 -10.10 -1.27 19.05
CA ASN A 197 -11.12 -2.00 18.32
C ASN A 197 -12.07 -1.11 17.48
N GLY A 198 -11.80 0.19 17.37
CA GLY A 198 -12.71 1.14 16.72
C GLY A 198 -11.98 2.25 15.98
N HIS A 199 -12.58 3.44 16.00
CA HIS A 199 -12.00 4.64 15.41
C HIS A 199 -10.95 5.25 16.35
N THR A 200 -9.77 4.64 16.35
CA THR A 200 -8.72 4.92 17.34
C THR A 200 -8.43 6.41 17.49
N PRO A 201 -8.57 7.00 18.71
CA PRO A 201 -8.32 8.42 18.98
C PRO A 201 -6.87 8.70 19.42
N PHE A 202 -5.98 7.74 19.21
CA PHE A 202 -4.54 7.82 19.48
C PHE A 202 -3.78 7.04 18.41
N GLY A 203 -2.45 7.18 18.38
CA GLY A 203 -1.62 6.35 17.54
C GLY A 203 -0.24 6.92 17.27
N ASP A 204 0.77 6.16 17.69
CA ASP A 204 2.19 6.40 17.43
C ASP A 204 2.73 5.30 16.51
N ILE A 205 3.78 5.58 15.75
CA ILE A 205 4.41 4.60 14.86
C ILE A 205 5.49 3.85 15.66
N TYR A 206 5.36 2.53 15.67
CA TYR A 206 6.32 1.60 16.22
C TYR A 206 6.97 0.78 15.11
N LEU A 207 8.03 0.09 15.48
CA LEU A 207 8.80 -0.80 14.64
C LEU A 207 9.06 -2.10 15.40
N SER A 208 8.96 -3.22 14.70
CA SER A 208 9.37 -4.54 15.19
C SER A 208 10.31 -5.20 14.19
N GLN A 209 11.14 -6.12 14.69
CA GLN A 209 12.02 -6.93 13.85
C GLN A 209 11.68 -8.41 13.97
N SER A 210 11.92 -9.16 12.90
CA SER A 210 11.75 -10.61 12.85
C SER A 210 12.93 -11.28 12.12
N PRO A 211 13.44 -12.42 12.59
CA PRO A 211 14.40 -13.21 11.84
C PRO A 211 13.77 -14.01 10.69
N ASP A 212 12.46 -14.24 10.70
CA ASP A 212 11.80 -15.30 9.92
C ASP A 212 10.39 -14.95 9.37
N MET A 213 9.96 -13.68 9.47
CA MET A 213 8.60 -13.19 9.14
C MET A 213 7.46 -13.74 10.02
N CYS A 214 7.75 -14.56 11.04
CA CYS A 214 6.76 -15.16 11.93
C CYS A 214 6.88 -14.61 13.36
N HIS A 215 8.09 -14.62 13.92
CA HIS A 215 8.33 -14.21 15.30
C HIS A 215 8.79 -12.76 15.35
N TRP A 216 7.92 -11.87 15.81
CA TRP A 216 8.17 -10.43 15.88
C TRP A 216 8.50 -9.99 17.31
N GLY A 217 9.56 -9.18 17.46
CA GLY A 217 9.99 -8.70 18.77
C GLY A 217 10.92 -7.49 18.67
N VAL A 218 11.54 -7.15 19.81
CA VAL A 218 12.46 -6.01 19.95
C VAL A 218 11.81 -4.72 19.45
N HIS A 219 10.63 -4.44 20.00
CA HIS A 219 9.82 -3.29 19.61
C HIS A 219 10.53 -1.97 19.94
N ARG A 220 10.41 -0.99 19.05
CA ARG A 220 10.94 0.36 19.21
C ARG A 220 9.89 1.38 18.81
N LEU A 221 9.74 2.42 19.61
CA LEU A 221 9.00 3.61 19.18
C LEU A 221 9.82 4.31 18.09
N VAL A 222 9.17 4.65 16.97
CA VAL A 222 9.78 5.44 15.90
C VAL A 222 9.47 6.92 16.15
N MET A 223 8.19 7.26 16.20
CA MET A 223 7.76 8.64 16.46
C MET A 223 6.35 8.72 17.02
N ARG A 224 6.10 9.78 17.79
CA ARG A 224 4.79 10.09 18.37
C ARG A 224 3.97 11.03 17.50
N LYS A 225 2.65 10.98 17.66
CA LYS A 225 1.75 12.03 17.14
C LYS A 225 2.15 13.41 17.68
N GLY A 226 1.92 14.46 16.90
CA GLY A 226 2.15 15.84 17.34
C GLY A 226 1.06 16.35 18.27
N GLY A 227 0.90 17.67 18.31
CA GLY A 227 -0.21 18.34 18.99
C GLY A 227 0.22 19.67 19.59
N ASP A 228 -0.48 20.09 20.65
CA ASP A 228 -0.26 21.41 21.28
C ASP A 228 1.19 21.63 21.71
N HIS A 229 1.80 20.61 22.32
CA HIS A 229 3.18 20.64 22.78
C HIS A 229 4.21 20.75 21.64
N THR A 230 3.83 20.47 20.39
CA THR A 230 4.71 20.57 19.22
C THR A 230 4.31 21.66 18.23
N GLY A 231 3.16 22.31 18.44
CA GLY A 231 2.57 23.27 17.50
C GLY A 231 2.02 22.65 16.21
N GLN A 232 1.82 21.33 16.14
CA GLN A 232 1.50 20.62 14.89
C GLN A 232 0.15 19.91 14.97
N TRP A 233 -0.93 20.65 14.73
CA TRP A 233 -2.30 20.14 14.84
C TRP A 233 -2.70 19.13 13.77
N TRP A 234 -2.15 19.23 12.56
CA TRP A 234 -2.48 18.35 11.43
C TRP A 234 -2.25 16.85 11.74
N GLN A 235 -1.39 16.56 12.73
CA GLN A 235 -1.02 15.21 13.16
C GLN A 235 -1.21 14.99 14.67
N ARG A 236 -2.18 15.68 15.29
CA ARG A 236 -2.37 15.68 16.75
C ARG A 236 -3.13 14.49 17.31
N THR A 237 -3.97 13.84 16.52
CA THR A 237 -4.84 12.75 16.98
C THR A 237 -4.12 11.41 16.90
N LYS A 238 -3.52 11.14 15.74
CA LYS A 238 -2.74 9.92 15.47
C LYS A 238 -1.92 10.08 14.21
N ILE A 239 -0.91 9.23 14.09
CA ILE A 239 -0.11 9.05 12.88
C ILE A 239 -0.02 7.56 12.54
N GLY A 240 0.35 7.24 11.29
CA GLY A 240 0.60 5.87 10.87
C GLY A 240 1.40 5.81 9.56
N ALA A 241 2.18 4.74 9.39
CA ALA A 241 2.96 4.52 8.18
C ALA A 241 2.03 4.40 6.95
N GLY A 242 2.50 4.92 5.82
CA GLY A 242 1.79 4.92 4.55
C GLY A 242 2.36 3.91 3.57
N PRO A 243 3.08 4.33 2.52
CA PRO A 243 3.81 3.47 1.59
C PRO A 243 5.02 2.76 2.21
N ILE A 244 5.58 1.82 1.45
CA ILE A 244 6.89 1.20 1.72
C ILE A 244 7.96 2.30 1.86
N PRO A 245 8.78 2.30 2.93
CA PRO A 245 9.89 3.23 3.06
C PRO A 245 10.87 3.11 1.89
N ILE A 246 11.27 4.24 1.32
CA ILE A 246 12.16 4.31 0.16
C ILE A 246 13.59 4.47 0.67
N GLU A 247 14.50 3.60 0.26
CA GLU A 247 15.92 3.72 0.59
C GLU A 247 16.55 4.90 -0.19
N THR A 248 17.28 5.76 0.51
CA THR A 248 17.99 6.91 -0.07
C THR A 248 19.32 7.10 0.64
N ASP A 249 20.23 7.88 0.04
CA ASP A 249 21.51 8.23 0.67
C ASP A 249 21.35 9.04 1.98
N ASP A 250 20.19 9.68 2.18
CA ASP A 250 19.88 10.46 3.38
C ASP A 250 19.22 9.65 4.51
N GLY A 251 18.79 8.42 4.22
CA GLY A 251 17.98 7.60 5.11
C GLY A 251 16.83 6.87 4.42
N TRP A 252 15.99 6.22 5.21
CA TRP A 252 14.69 5.72 4.75
C TRP A 252 13.69 6.88 4.67
N LEU A 253 13.31 7.27 3.47
CA LEU A 253 12.20 8.20 3.26
C LEU A 253 10.88 7.47 3.53
N MET A 254 10.24 7.81 4.64
CA MET A 254 8.93 7.30 5.04
C MET A 254 7.88 8.39 4.82
N ILE A 255 6.94 8.12 3.92
CA ILE A 255 5.71 8.90 3.80
C ILE A 255 4.69 8.32 4.79
N TYR A 256 4.06 9.18 5.58
CA TYR A 256 3.14 8.77 6.65
C TYR A 256 1.90 9.64 6.65
N HIS A 257 0.77 9.13 7.16
CA HIS A 257 -0.43 9.94 7.37
C HIS A 257 -0.44 10.51 8.79
N GLY A 258 -0.99 11.71 8.92
CA GLY A 258 -1.31 12.37 10.19
C GLY A 258 -2.77 12.77 10.22
N VAL A 259 -3.34 12.74 11.42
CA VAL A 259 -4.76 13.02 11.65
C VAL A 259 -4.94 14.19 12.59
N MET A 260 -5.81 15.10 12.18
CA MET A 260 -6.39 16.13 13.02
C MET A 260 -7.87 15.83 13.25
N ASP A 261 -8.29 15.86 14.51
CA ASP A 261 -9.69 15.88 14.89
C ASP A 261 -10.24 17.31 14.83
N THR A 262 -11.45 17.43 14.29
CA THR A 262 -12.25 18.66 14.25
C THR A 262 -13.57 18.39 14.95
N CYS A 263 -14.42 19.41 15.12
CA CYS A 263 -15.77 19.22 15.64
C CYS A 263 -16.65 18.29 14.79
N ASN A 264 -16.29 18.07 13.51
CA ASN A 264 -17.07 17.29 12.55
C ASN A 264 -16.37 15.99 12.11
N GLY A 265 -15.32 15.57 12.81
CA GLY A 265 -14.59 14.33 12.52
C GLY A 265 -13.13 14.57 12.13
N PHE A 266 -12.53 13.58 11.47
CA PHE A 266 -11.10 13.55 11.18
C PHE A 266 -10.75 14.16 9.82
N VAL A 267 -9.58 14.78 9.76
CA VAL A 267 -8.90 15.19 8.53
C VAL A 267 -7.60 14.38 8.44
N TYR A 268 -7.43 13.62 7.37
CA TYR A 268 -6.21 12.84 7.11
C TYR A 268 -5.35 13.55 6.06
N SER A 269 -4.17 13.97 6.49
CA SER A 269 -3.13 14.57 5.64
C SER A 269 -1.90 13.65 5.60
N MET A 270 -0.94 13.92 4.72
CA MET A 270 0.32 13.19 4.67
C MET A 270 1.52 14.09 4.98
N GLY A 271 2.56 13.50 5.57
CA GLY A 271 3.88 14.10 5.80
C GLY A 271 5.01 13.14 5.42
N ALA A 272 6.24 13.55 5.66
CA ALA A 272 7.43 12.75 5.38
C ALA A 272 8.43 12.77 6.56
N ALA A 273 9.17 11.69 6.70
CA ALA A 273 10.27 11.57 7.64
C ALA A 273 11.45 10.82 7.00
N LEU A 274 12.66 11.15 7.41
CA LEU A 274 13.88 10.40 7.08
C LEU A 274 14.32 9.64 8.33
N LEU A 275 14.33 8.31 8.23
CA LEU A 275 14.77 7.42 9.30
C LEU A 275 16.21 6.99 9.04
N ASP A 276 16.96 6.68 10.10
CA ASP A 276 18.31 6.15 9.99
C ASP A 276 18.36 4.80 9.24
N LEU A 277 19.37 4.58 8.40
CA LEU A 277 19.45 3.38 7.54
C LEU A 277 19.64 2.08 8.34
N ASP A 278 20.42 2.15 9.42
CA ASP A 278 20.83 0.98 10.21
C ASP A 278 19.92 0.79 11.43
N GLU A 279 19.45 1.89 12.01
CA GLU A 279 18.56 1.93 13.16
C GLU A 279 17.26 2.69 12.82
N PRO A 280 16.37 2.14 11.98
CA PRO A 280 15.22 2.88 11.41
C PRO A 280 14.16 3.33 12.41
N TRP A 281 14.31 3.03 13.71
CA TRP A 281 13.52 3.65 14.77
C TRP A 281 14.02 5.04 15.17
N ARG A 282 15.18 5.48 14.65
CA ARG A 282 15.72 6.82 14.87
C ARG A 282 15.29 7.74 13.73
N VAL A 283 14.41 8.68 14.04
CA VAL A 283 14.01 9.74 13.11
C VAL A 283 15.12 10.78 13.03
N ARG A 284 15.69 10.97 11.83
CA ARG A 284 16.69 12.01 11.57
C ARG A 284 16.03 13.34 11.22
N TYR A 285 15.00 13.29 10.39
CA TYR A 285 14.23 14.46 9.97
C TYR A 285 12.74 14.12 9.87
N ARG A 286 11.86 15.10 10.10
CA ARG A 286 10.41 14.92 10.03
C ARG A 286 9.73 16.24 9.71
N THR A 287 8.93 16.26 8.66
CA THR A 287 8.19 17.47 8.23
C THR A 287 7.33 18.02 9.37
N ASN A 288 7.52 19.30 9.70
CA ASN A 288 6.72 20.01 10.70
C ASN A 288 5.32 20.40 10.20
N GLN A 289 5.12 20.43 8.88
CA GLN A 289 3.86 20.66 8.19
C GLN A 289 3.50 19.46 7.30
N HIS A 290 2.22 19.32 6.94
CA HIS A 290 1.82 18.31 5.96
C HIS A 290 2.38 18.65 4.58
N ILE A 291 2.75 17.64 3.80
CA ILE A 291 3.19 17.79 2.41
C ILE A 291 2.02 17.75 1.42
N MET A 292 0.88 17.17 1.82
CA MET A 292 -0.39 17.22 1.12
C MET A 292 -1.55 17.00 2.10
N THR A 293 -2.66 17.72 1.89
CA THR A 293 -3.89 17.65 2.70
C THR A 293 -5.11 17.67 1.77
N PRO A 294 -6.29 17.18 2.18
CA PRO A 294 -7.49 17.17 1.34
C PRO A 294 -7.87 18.59 0.88
N GLU A 295 -7.99 18.76 -0.43
CA GLU A 295 -8.34 20.05 -1.07
C GLU A 295 -9.25 19.86 -2.28
N ALA A 296 -9.01 18.84 -3.10
CA ALA A 296 -9.81 18.58 -4.29
C ALA A 296 -11.17 17.97 -3.93
N ASP A 297 -12.19 18.17 -4.77
CA ASP A 297 -13.55 17.67 -4.54
C ASP A 297 -13.58 16.17 -4.22
N TYR A 298 -12.80 15.36 -4.94
CA TYR A 298 -12.71 13.91 -4.70
C TYR A 298 -12.00 13.52 -3.38
N GLU A 299 -11.38 14.46 -2.67
CA GLU A 299 -10.71 14.26 -1.37
C GLU A 299 -11.57 14.76 -0.21
N VAL A 300 -12.37 15.81 -0.46
CA VAL A 300 -13.26 16.42 0.54
C VAL A 300 -14.69 15.85 0.48
N PHE A 301 -15.10 15.22 -0.62
CA PHE A 301 -16.38 14.53 -0.77
C PHE A 301 -16.19 13.03 -1.04
N GLY A 302 -16.92 12.20 -0.30
CA GLY A 302 -16.89 10.74 -0.44
C GLY A 302 -17.56 10.02 0.73
N HIS A 303 -17.29 8.73 0.88
CA HIS A 303 -17.76 7.94 2.02
C HIS A 303 -17.22 8.46 3.35
N VAL A 304 -15.95 8.86 3.38
CA VAL A 304 -15.30 9.52 4.51
C VAL A 304 -14.66 10.82 4.01
N PRO A 305 -15.35 11.97 4.15
CA PRO A 305 -14.81 13.27 3.77
C PRO A 305 -13.43 13.58 4.37
N ASN A 306 -12.65 14.40 3.67
CA ASN A 306 -11.36 14.95 4.13
C ASN A 306 -10.31 13.86 4.38
N VAL A 307 -10.12 12.97 3.41
CA VAL A 307 -9.10 11.92 3.48
C VAL A 307 -8.17 11.98 2.28
N VAL A 308 -6.87 12.09 2.59
CA VAL A 308 -5.74 11.83 1.69
C VAL A 308 -4.85 10.80 2.39
N PHE A 309 -4.91 9.53 1.94
CA PHE A 309 -4.29 8.41 2.65
C PHE A 309 -3.29 7.64 1.76
N PRO A 310 -1.97 7.82 1.93
CA PRO A 310 -0.98 7.22 1.05
C PRO A 310 -0.75 5.73 1.38
N CYS A 311 -0.75 4.88 0.35
CA CYS A 311 -0.55 3.43 0.49
C CYS A 311 0.59 2.86 -0.35
N ALA A 312 0.94 3.47 -1.48
CA ALA A 312 2.07 3.05 -2.29
C ALA A 312 2.83 4.24 -2.86
N ALA A 313 4.12 4.02 -3.13
CA ALA A 313 4.98 5.01 -3.74
C ALA A 313 5.97 4.30 -4.67
N LEU A 314 6.09 4.80 -5.89
CA LEU A 314 7.05 4.34 -6.89
C LEU A 314 8.09 5.45 -7.08
N ALA A 315 9.36 5.11 -6.87
CA ALA A 315 10.46 6.04 -6.99
C ALA A 315 11.39 5.64 -8.14
N ASP A 316 11.72 6.60 -8.98
CA ASP A 316 12.79 6.54 -9.96
C ASP A 316 13.83 7.60 -9.58
N ALA A 317 14.83 7.17 -8.81
CA ALA A 317 15.87 8.06 -8.32
C ALA A 317 16.75 8.62 -9.44
N ALA A 318 16.95 7.87 -10.53
CA ALA A 318 17.77 8.31 -11.66
C ALA A 318 17.09 9.44 -12.45
N ALA A 319 15.76 9.41 -12.55
CA ALA A 319 14.97 10.45 -13.19
C ALA A 319 14.49 11.56 -12.24
N ASP A 320 14.79 11.45 -10.93
CA ASP A 320 14.28 12.32 -9.86
C ASP A 320 12.75 12.41 -9.82
N ARG A 321 12.09 11.24 -9.83
CA ARG A 321 10.63 11.14 -9.89
C ARG A 321 10.09 10.27 -8.76
N LEU A 322 8.98 10.71 -8.19
CA LEU A 322 8.20 9.99 -7.21
C LEU A 322 6.72 10.05 -7.58
N ALA A 323 6.06 8.90 -7.68
CA ALA A 323 4.62 8.78 -7.82
C ALA A 323 4.02 8.16 -6.56
N ILE A 324 3.05 8.81 -5.93
CA ILE A 324 2.41 8.40 -4.67
C ILE A 324 0.95 8.06 -4.95
N TYR A 325 0.57 6.81 -4.71
CA TYR A 325 -0.81 6.37 -4.75
C TYR A 325 -1.46 6.58 -3.39
N TYR A 326 -2.62 7.24 -3.39
CA TYR A 326 -3.36 7.54 -2.18
C TYR A 326 -4.86 7.31 -2.36
N GLY A 327 -5.51 6.85 -1.29
CA GLY A 327 -6.97 6.86 -1.21
C GLY A 327 -7.48 8.28 -0.96
N ALA A 328 -8.53 8.65 -1.69
CA ALA A 328 -9.20 9.92 -1.54
C ALA A 328 -10.64 9.70 -1.04
N ALA A 329 -10.97 10.38 0.06
CA ALA A 329 -12.27 10.36 0.73
C ALA A 329 -12.85 8.95 1.03
N ASP A 330 -12.00 7.95 1.25
CA ASP A 330 -12.35 6.53 1.30
C ASP A 330 -13.32 6.10 0.17
N THR A 331 -13.07 6.59 -1.05
CA THR A 331 -13.96 6.39 -2.20
C THR A 331 -13.22 5.98 -3.46
N SER A 332 -12.09 6.65 -3.75
CA SER A 332 -11.37 6.51 -5.01
C SER A 332 -9.85 6.42 -4.78
N SER A 333 -9.11 5.93 -5.77
CA SER A 333 -7.64 5.96 -5.76
C SER A 333 -7.13 7.05 -6.69
N CYS A 334 -6.15 7.80 -6.19
CA CYS A 334 -5.55 8.95 -6.84
C CYS A 334 -4.03 8.82 -6.86
N VAL A 335 -3.38 9.59 -7.74
CA VAL A 335 -1.92 9.70 -7.82
C VAL A 335 -1.49 11.14 -7.60
N ALA A 336 -0.41 11.33 -6.86
CA ALA A 336 0.32 12.60 -6.77
C ALA A 336 1.80 12.37 -7.10
N TYR A 337 2.47 13.42 -7.53
CA TYR A 337 3.86 13.39 -7.97
C TYR A 337 4.71 14.34 -7.16
N ALA A 338 6.00 14.02 -7.01
CA ALA A 338 7.01 14.91 -6.49
C ALA A 338 8.36 14.65 -7.17
N HIS A 339 9.23 15.66 -7.17
CA HIS A 339 10.66 15.41 -7.30
C HIS A 339 11.17 14.82 -5.99
N LEU A 340 11.90 13.71 -6.08
CA LEU A 340 12.38 12.99 -4.90
C LEU A 340 13.38 13.85 -4.12
N SER A 341 14.30 14.48 -4.83
CA SER A 341 15.31 15.38 -4.28
C SER A 341 14.68 16.56 -3.54
N GLU A 342 13.66 17.20 -4.12
CA GLU A 342 12.94 18.31 -3.51
C GLU A 342 12.20 17.87 -2.23
N LEU A 343 11.55 16.71 -2.23
CA LEU A 343 10.86 16.19 -1.04
C LEU A 343 11.84 15.90 0.10
N ILE A 344 13.01 15.31 -0.21
CA ILE A 344 14.07 15.04 0.77
C ILE A 344 14.62 16.36 1.34
N ALA A 345 14.95 17.32 0.46
CA ALA A 345 15.45 18.63 0.87
C ALA A 345 14.43 19.35 1.76
N PHE A 346 13.17 19.40 1.33
CA PHE A 346 12.07 20.00 2.09
C PHE A 346 11.91 19.35 3.47
N THR A 347 12.01 18.02 3.56
CA THR A 347 11.92 17.26 4.82
C THR A 347 13.03 17.64 5.79
N LYS A 348 14.24 17.88 5.29
CA LYS A 348 15.41 18.30 6.09
C LYS A 348 15.29 19.75 6.55
N GLU A 349 14.87 20.64 5.66
CA GLU A 349 14.74 22.08 5.91
C GLU A 349 13.58 22.44 6.83
N ASN A 350 12.50 21.66 6.79
CA ASN A 350 11.28 21.91 7.56
C ASN A 350 11.09 20.84 8.65
N SER A 351 12.16 20.55 9.39
CA SER A 351 12.20 19.42 10.32
C SER A 351 11.87 19.80 11.76
N THR A 352 10.97 19.02 12.40
CA THR A 352 10.77 19.01 13.86
C THR A 352 10.66 17.57 14.36
N VAL A 353 11.67 17.10 15.11
CA VAL A 353 11.73 15.76 15.70
C VAL A 353 11.47 15.84 17.21
N PHE A 354 10.59 14.98 17.73
CA PHE A 354 10.12 14.98 19.13
C PHE A 354 9.66 13.59 19.60
#